data_AF-A0A832WW57-F1
#
_entry.id   AF-A0A832WW57-F1
#
_cell.length_a   1.000
_cell.length_b   1.000
_cell.length_c   1.000
_cell.angle_alpha   90.00
_cell.angle_beta   90.00
_cell.angle_gamma   90.00
#
_symmetry.space_group_name_H-M   'P 1'
#
loop_
_entity.id
_entity.type
_entity.pdbx_description
1 polymer ?
#
loop_
_entity_poly.entity_id
_entity_poly.type
_entity_poly.pdbx_seq_one_letter_code
_entity_poly.pdbx_strand_id
1 'polypeptide(L)'
;MQELPKPWFDLQAYKKTRLLEAKYEAEIARKFLDEGLIRNAAGKTYQAWKALVAGIAVDHRDKLKGLFTGKIKIKGGKMIEKVDWVIAIMPSTALKIVSQVIGGEISLYTNLALLIHQYQYNGPDKEGIVSPYTNDEIAKNDIILLLNEIEKILSTYS
;
A
#
# COMPACT_ATOMS: atom_id res chain seq x y z
N MET A 1 1.60 4.85 -18.77
CA MET A 1 2.27 4.77 -17.45
C MET A 1 3.73 4.46 -17.72
N GLN A 2 4.66 5.26 -17.20
CA GLN A 2 6.10 5.04 -17.38
C GLN A 2 6.51 3.74 -16.66
N GLU A 3 7.48 2.99 -17.19
CA GLU A 3 7.92 1.74 -16.54
C GLU A 3 8.47 2.03 -15.15
N LEU A 4 7.99 1.30 -14.13
CA LEU A 4 8.45 1.44 -12.74
C LEU A 4 9.94 1.07 -12.64
N PRO A 5 10.85 2.03 -12.42
CA PRO A 5 12.28 1.73 -12.30
C PRO A 5 12.48 0.83 -11.08
N LYS A 6 13.31 -0.19 -11.18
CA LYS A 6 13.48 -1.11 -10.04
C LYS A 6 14.34 -0.44 -8.95
N PRO A 7 14.06 -0.68 -7.65
CA PRO A 7 14.79 -0.01 -6.57
C PRO A 7 16.28 -0.32 -6.57
N TRP A 8 16.71 -1.48 -7.09
CA TRP A 8 18.12 -1.84 -7.23
C TRP A 8 18.83 -1.20 -8.44
N PHE A 9 18.16 -0.32 -9.20
CA PHE A 9 18.76 0.48 -10.27
C PHE A 9 18.78 1.97 -9.91
N ASP A 10 17.66 2.49 -9.38
CA ASP A 10 17.55 3.86 -8.91
C ASP A 10 16.46 3.96 -7.83
N LEU A 11 16.87 4.12 -6.58
CA LEU A 11 15.97 4.20 -5.42
C LEU A 11 15.12 5.48 -5.43
N GLN A 12 15.66 6.61 -5.88
CA GLN A 12 14.95 7.89 -5.85
C GLN A 12 13.92 7.98 -6.98
N ALA A 13 14.28 7.51 -8.18
CA ALA A 13 13.31 7.38 -9.27
C ALA A 13 12.21 6.36 -8.93
N TYR A 14 12.55 5.25 -8.27
CA TYR A 14 11.56 4.29 -7.77
C TYR A 14 10.61 4.92 -6.77
N LYS A 15 11.14 5.61 -5.75
CA LYS A 15 10.35 6.34 -4.76
C LYS A 15 9.37 7.30 -5.41
N LYS A 16 9.84 8.19 -6.28
CA LYS A 16 9.00 9.17 -6.99
C LYS A 16 7.89 8.47 -7.78
N THR A 17 8.21 7.40 -8.49
CA THR A 17 7.23 6.67 -9.31
C THR A 17 6.17 5.98 -8.43
N ARG A 18 6.56 5.39 -7.30
CA ARG A 18 5.62 4.78 -6.34
C ARG A 18 4.70 5.79 -5.66
N LEU A 19 5.21 6.95 -5.29
CA LEU A 19 4.38 8.01 -4.71
C LEU A 19 3.37 8.55 -5.75
N LEU A 20 3.78 8.66 -7.02
CA LEU A 20 2.89 9.04 -8.10
C LEU A 20 1.82 7.96 -8.38
N GLU A 21 2.19 6.68 -8.34
CA GLU A 21 1.25 5.56 -8.42
C GLU A 21 0.24 5.58 -7.27
N ALA A 22 0.69 5.85 -6.04
CA ALA A 22 -0.20 6.00 -4.89
C ALA A 22 -1.24 7.10 -5.11
N LYS A 23 -0.82 8.25 -5.65
CA LYS A 23 -1.72 9.35 -6.01
C LYS A 23 -2.76 8.93 -7.04
N TYR A 24 -2.34 8.30 -8.15
CA TYR A 24 -3.26 7.87 -9.20
C TYR A 24 -4.24 6.80 -8.73
N GLU A 25 -3.79 5.84 -7.93
CA GLU A 25 -4.67 4.81 -7.36
C GLU A 25 -5.71 5.42 -6.40
N ALA A 26 -5.33 6.43 -5.60
CA ALA A 26 -6.25 7.18 -4.74
C ALA A 26 -7.28 7.98 -5.56
N GLU A 27 -6.86 8.66 -6.63
CA GLU A 27 -7.77 9.38 -7.55
C GLU A 27 -8.78 8.43 -8.22
N ILE A 28 -8.35 7.23 -8.63
CA ILE A 28 -9.26 6.22 -9.19
C ILE A 28 -10.22 5.69 -8.11
N ALA A 29 -9.75 5.48 -6.88
CA ALA A 29 -10.58 5.04 -5.78
C ALA A 29 -11.72 6.04 -5.49
N ARG A 30 -11.44 7.35 -5.53
CA ARG A 30 -12.46 8.41 -5.41
C ARG A 30 -13.53 8.30 -6.50
N LYS A 31 -13.12 8.16 -7.76
CA LYS A 31 -14.06 7.98 -8.88
C LYS A 31 -14.95 6.75 -8.70
N PHE A 32 -14.40 5.65 -8.17
CA PHE A 32 -15.20 4.48 -7.84
C PHE A 32 -16.18 4.73 -6.70
N LEU A 33 -15.84 5.55 -5.69
CA LEU A 33 -16.81 5.94 -4.66
C LEU A 33 -17.94 6.80 -5.23
N ASP A 34 -17.64 7.73 -6.12
CA ASP A 34 -18.62 8.61 -6.75
C ASP A 34 -19.66 7.82 -7.57
N GLU A 35 -19.21 6.72 -8.19
CA GLU A 35 -20.05 5.77 -8.95
C GLU A 35 -20.71 4.69 -8.05
N GLY A 36 -20.54 4.75 -6.73
CA GLY A 36 -21.08 3.76 -5.79
C GLY A 36 -20.41 2.38 -5.82
N LEU A 37 -19.25 2.24 -6.47
CA LEU A 37 -18.49 1.01 -6.61
C LEU A 37 -17.57 0.76 -5.39
N ILE A 38 -18.16 0.61 -4.20
CA ILE A 38 -17.44 0.61 -2.91
C ILE A 38 -16.35 -0.47 -2.83
N ARG A 39 -16.62 -1.70 -3.28
CA ARG A 39 -15.63 -2.79 -3.29
C ARG A 39 -14.46 -2.52 -4.24
N ASN A 40 -14.70 -1.88 -5.37
CA ASN A 40 -13.65 -1.47 -6.31
C ASN A 40 -12.81 -0.34 -5.72
N ALA A 41 -13.46 0.64 -5.07
CA ALA A 41 -12.80 1.71 -4.35
C ALA A 41 -11.90 1.17 -3.22
N ALA A 42 -12.36 0.15 -2.49
CA ALA A 42 -11.57 -0.54 -1.46
C ALA A 42 -10.26 -1.10 -2.04
N GLY A 43 -10.35 -1.80 -3.18
CA GLY A 43 -9.18 -2.35 -3.84
C GLY A 43 -8.18 -1.29 -4.29
N LYS A 44 -8.67 -0.18 -4.87
CA LYS A 44 -7.82 0.94 -5.31
C LYS A 44 -7.20 1.70 -4.15
N THR A 45 -7.94 1.90 -3.08
CA THR A 45 -7.44 2.49 -1.83
C THR A 45 -6.32 1.64 -1.22
N TYR A 46 -6.49 0.31 -1.21
CA TYR A 46 -5.45 -0.59 -0.74
C TYR A 46 -4.19 -0.58 -1.62
N GLN A 47 -4.33 -0.55 -2.95
CA GLN A 47 -3.18 -0.40 -3.85
C GLN A 47 -2.47 0.95 -3.65
N ALA A 48 -3.22 2.04 -3.46
CA ALA A 48 -2.68 3.34 -3.15
C ALA A 48 -1.83 3.30 -1.87
N TRP A 49 -2.35 2.70 -0.79
CA TRP A 49 -1.62 2.52 0.46
C TRP A 49 -0.34 1.71 0.29
N LYS A 50 -0.40 0.59 -0.45
CA LYS A 50 0.79 -0.24 -0.72
C LYS A 50 1.86 0.53 -1.48
N ALA A 51 1.47 1.29 -2.51
CA ALA A 51 2.39 2.11 -3.29
C ALA A 51 3.02 3.21 -2.43
N LEU A 52 2.23 3.86 -1.56
CA LEU A 52 2.70 4.86 -0.61
C LEU A 52 3.76 4.27 0.35
N VAL A 53 3.44 3.15 1.00
CA VAL A 53 4.37 2.48 1.92
C VAL A 53 5.63 2.02 1.19
N ALA A 54 5.52 1.53 -0.05
CA ALA A 54 6.67 1.17 -0.87
C ALA A 54 7.59 2.35 -1.20
N GLY A 55 7.02 3.51 -1.52
CA GLY A 55 7.77 4.74 -1.75
C GLY A 55 8.49 5.21 -0.49
N ILE A 56 7.81 5.28 0.64
CA ILE A 56 8.39 5.73 1.92
C ILE A 56 9.42 4.73 2.45
N ALA A 57 9.22 3.43 2.25
CA ALA A 57 10.14 2.38 2.69
C ALA A 57 11.57 2.54 2.13
N VAL A 58 11.74 3.25 1.01
CA VAL A 58 13.06 3.59 0.45
C VAL A 58 13.91 4.34 1.48
N ASP A 59 13.34 5.30 2.20
CA ASP A 59 14.06 6.10 3.20
C ASP A 59 14.41 5.29 4.46
N HIS A 60 13.78 4.13 4.64
CA HIS A 60 13.97 3.23 5.78
C HIS A 60 14.68 1.93 5.39
N ARG A 61 15.26 1.86 4.18
CA ARG A 61 15.87 0.64 3.62
C ARG A 61 16.90 0.01 4.55
N ASP A 62 17.76 0.81 5.18
CA ASP A 62 18.83 0.27 6.03
C ASP A 62 18.28 -0.40 7.29
N LYS A 63 17.24 0.17 7.90
CA LYS A 63 16.52 -0.46 9.02
C LYS A 63 15.83 -1.75 8.57
N LEU A 64 15.20 -1.73 7.40
CA LEU A 64 14.51 -2.88 6.83
C LEU A 64 15.48 -4.01 6.44
N LYS A 65 16.71 -3.68 6.06
CA LYS A 65 17.75 -4.66 5.68
C LYS A 65 18.07 -5.64 6.81
N GLY A 66 18.01 -5.19 8.07
CA GLY A 66 18.19 -6.04 9.25
C GLY A 66 17.08 -7.08 9.44
N LEU A 67 15.87 -6.80 8.94
CA LEU A 67 14.71 -7.71 9.06
C LEU A 67 14.55 -8.60 7.82
N PHE A 68 14.83 -8.07 6.64
CA PHE A 68 14.71 -8.76 5.36
C PHE A 68 16.08 -9.14 4.81
N THR A 69 16.74 -10.06 5.53
CA THR A 69 18.10 -10.50 5.23
C THR A 69 18.16 -11.49 4.07
N GLY A 70 19.35 -11.63 3.48
CA GLY A 70 19.61 -12.57 2.39
C GLY A 70 19.32 -12.02 1.01
N LYS A 71 19.34 -12.91 0.01
CA LYS A 71 19.14 -12.59 -1.40
C LYS A 71 18.04 -13.45 -2.01
N ILE A 72 17.31 -12.92 -2.97
CA ILE A 72 16.29 -13.64 -3.74
C ILE A 72 16.73 -13.70 -5.21
N LYS A 73 16.51 -14.86 -5.84
CA LYS A 73 16.68 -15.03 -7.29
C LYS A 73 15.41 -14.60 -8.00
N ILE A 74 15.50 -13.58 -8.84
CA ILE A 74 14.37 -13.13 -9.67
C ILE A 74 14.41 -13.77 -11.06
N LYS A 75 13.32 -13.63 -11.82
CA LYS A 75 13.25 -14.05 -13.23
C LYS A 75 14.43 -13.44 -14.01
N GLY A 76 15.11 -14.25 -14.82
CA GLY A 76 16.38 -13.87 -15.46
C GLY A 76 17.63 -14.20 -14.64
N GLY A 77 17.49 -14.86 -13.49
CA GLY A 77 18.61 -15.44 -12.73
C GLY A 77 19.41 -14.45 -11.86
N LYS A 78 19.08 -13.16 -11.92
CA LYS A 78 19.71 -12.11 -11.10
C LYS A 78 19.40 -12.34 -9.62
N MET A 79 20.43 -12.23 -8.78
CA MET A 79 20.29 -12.21 -7.32
C MET A 79 20.16 -10.76 -6.86
N ILE A 80 19.14 -10.45 -6.05
CA ILE A 80 18.92 -9.13 -5.45
C ILE A 80 18.78 -9.24 -3.94
N GLU A 81 19.08 -8.17 -3.19
CA GLU A 81 18.86 -8.18 -1.75
C GLU A 81 17.36 -8.34 -1.45
N LYS A 82 17.03 -9.17 -0.46
CA LYS A 82 15.63 -9.45 -0.11
C LYS A 82 14.88 -8.17 0.28
N VAL A 83 15.54 -7.23 0.96
CA VAL A 83 14.99 -5.91 1.28
C VAL A 83 14.56 -5.13 0.03
N ASP A 84 15.36 -5.12 -1.03
CA ASP A 84 15.01 -4.42 -2.27
C ASP A 84 13.84 -5.09 -2.98
N TRP A 85 13.77 -6.41 -2.93
CA TRP A 85 12.62 -7.15 -3.47
C TRP A 85 11.33 -6.85 -2.69
N VAL A 86 11.41 -6.82 -1.35
CA VAL A 86 10.27 -6.46 -0.48
C VAL A 86 9.81 -5.04 -0.77
N ILE A 87 10.74 -4.07 -0.86
CA ILE A 87 10.42 -2.69 -1.22
C ILE A 87 9.79 -2.63 -2.62
N ALA A 88 10.33 -3.37 -3.60
CA ALA A 88 9.86 -3.38 -4.98
C ALA A 88 8.44 -3.92 -5.16
N ILE A 89 8.13 -5.03 -4.49
CA ILE A 89 6.86 -5.76 -4.67
C ILE A 89 5.81 -5.31 -3.64
N MET A 90 6.27 -4.91 -2.46
CA MET A 90 5.46 -4.64 -1.28
C MET A 90 4.41 -5.73 -1.06
N PRO A 91 4.81 -6.97 -0.72
CA PRO A 91 3.83 -8.04 -0.50
C PRO A 91 2.96 -7.72 0.72
N SER A 92 1.67 -8.07 0.65
CA SER A 92 0.69 -7.80 1.71
C SER A 92 1.13 -8.38 3.07
N THR A 93 1.84 -9.51 3.06
CA THR A 93 2.39 -10.17 4.26
C THR A 93 3.53 -9.39 4.93
N ALA A 94 4.26 -8.55 4.18
CA ALA A 94 5.32 -7.71 4.74
C ALA A 94 4.83 -6.31 5.14
N LEU A 95 3.66 -5.90 4.65
CA LEU A 95 3.14 -4.54 4.81
C LEU A 95 3.08 -4.11 6.27
N LYS A 96 2.62 -4.99 7.17
CA LYS A 96 2.57 -4.70 8.61
C LYS A 96 3.96 -4.42 9.19
N ILE A 97 4.93 -5.31 8.94
CA ILE A 97 6.29 -5.17 9.45
C ILE A 97 6.94 -3.89 8.91
N VAL A 98 6.84 -3.65 7.60
CA VAL A 98 7.41 -2.46 6.96
C VAL A 98 6.79 -1.19 7.56
N SER A 99 5.46 -1.16 7.74
CA SER A 99 4.77 0.00 8.31
C SER A 99 5.22 0.33 9.74
N GLN A 100 5.51 -0.70 10.55
CA GLN A 100 5.99 -0.50 11.92
C GLN A 100 7.41 0.06 11.96
N VAL A 101 8.27 -0.31 11.01
CA VAL A 101 9.62 0.24 10.88
C VAL A 101 9.61 1.71 10.44
N ILE A 102 8.67 2.07 9.57
CA ILE A 102 8.46 3.47 9.17
C ILE A 102 7.92 4.28 10.35
N GLY A 103 6.92 3.75 11.05
CA GLY A 103 6.31 4.39 12.22
C GLY A 103 5.25 5.44 11.88
N GLY A 104 4.86 6.23 12.87
CA GLY A 104 3.88 7.32 12.73
C GLY A 104 2.53 6.87 12.16
N GLU A 105 1.95 7.73 11.33
CA GLU A 105 0.66 7.50 10.66
C GLU A 105 0.69 6.26 9.77
N ILE A 106 1.83 5.93 9.16
CA ILE A 106 1.98 4.73 8.33
C ILE A 106 1.76 3.46 9.17
N SER A 107 2.34 3.36 10.37
CA SER A 107 2.11 2.21 11.26
C SER A 107 0.65 2.15 11.74
N LEU A 108 0.08 3.31 12.07
CA LEU A 108 -1.28 3.45 12.61
C LEU A 108 -2.34 2.97 11.60
N TYR A 109 -2.32 3.50 10.38
CA TYR A 109 -3.36 3.26 9.38
C TYR A 109 -3.16 1.98 8.55
N THR A 110 -2.02 1.29 8.67
CA THR A 110 -1.80 0.03 7.93
C THR A 110 -2.78 -1.06 8.34
N ASN A 111 -3.24 -1.10 9.60
CA ASN A 111 -4.29 -2.04 10.00
C ASN A 111 -5.60 -1.75 9.29
N LEU A 112 -5.98 -0.47 9.17
CA LEU A 112 -7.17 -0.05 8.43
C LEU A 112 -7.10 -0.48 6.96
N ALA A 113 -5.94 -0.29 6.31
CA ALA A 113 -5.71 -0.73 4.94
C ALA A 113 -5.90 -2.25 4.78
N LEU A 114 -5.46 -3.06 5.76
CA LEU A 114 -5.63 -4.52 5.74
C LEU A 114 -7.10 -4.93 5.91
N LEU A 115 -7.87 -4.24 6.76
CA LEU A 115 -9.31 -4.48 6.91
C LEU A 115 -10.05 -4.14 5.61
N ILE A 116 -9.75 -2.99 4.99
CA ILE A 116 -10.30 -2.58 3.70
C ILE A 116 -9.99 -3.63 2.61
N HIS A 117 -8.78 -4.21 2.63
CA HIS A 117 -8.41 -5.27 1.71
C HIS A 117 -9.22 -6.56 1.92
N GLN A 118 -9.49 -6.93 3.18
CA GLN A 118 -10.36 -8.06 3.49
C GLN A 118 -11.79 -7.83 2.96
N TYR A 119 -12.33 -6.63 3.19
CA TYR A 119 -13.64 -6.22 2.66
C TYR A 119 -13.71 -6.27 1.13
N GLN A 120 -12.66 -5.86 0.43
CA GLN A 120 -12.61 -5.92 -1.04
C GLN A 120 -12.99 -7.33 -1.55
N TYR A 121 -12.47 -8.39 -0.92
CA TYR A 121 -12.74 -9.77 -1.31
C TYR A 121 -14.09 -10.28 -0.81
N ASN A 122 -14.40 -10.02 0.46
CA ASN A 122 -15.52 -10.66 1.14
C ASN A 122 -16.83 -9.86 1.02
N GLY A 123 -16.75 -8.55 0.76
CA GLY A 123 -17.89 -7.65 0.82
C GLY A 123 -18.37 -7.39 2.25
N PRO A 124 -19.59 -6.85 2.40
CA PRO A 124 -20.21 -6.67 3.71
C PRO A 124 -20.64 -8.02 4.28
N ASP A 125 -20.38 -8.23 5.57
CA ASP A 125 -20.71 -9.44 6.30
C ASP A 125 -21.48 -9.09 7.58
N LYS A 126 -22.80 -9.33 7.56
CA LYS A 126 -23.68 -9.03 8.69
C LYS A 126 -23.33 -9.82 9.94
N GLU A 127 -22.73 -11.00 9.79
CA GLU A 127 -22.36 -11.89 10.89
C GLU A 127 -20.96 -11.57 11.43
N GLY A 128 -20.16 -10.82 10.67
CA GLY A 128 -18.81 -10.39 11.07
C GLY A 128 -17.77 -11.52 11.08
N ILE A 129 -18.03 -12.64 10.39
CA ILE A 129 -17.20 -13.85 10.41
C ILE A 129 -15.98 -13.68 9.50
N VAL A 130 -16.18 -13.20 8.28
CA VAL A 130 -15.15 -13.08 7.25
C VAL A 130 -14.77 -11.64 6.94
N SER A 131 -15.53 -10.66 7.41
CA SER A 131 -15.26 -9.23 7.25
C SER A 131 -15.77 -8.46 8.48
N PRO A 132 -15.00 -7.51 9.03
CA PRO A 132 -15.47 -6.68 10.16
C PRO A 132 -16.56 -5.67 9.74
N TYR A 133 -16.78 -5.48 8.43
CA TYR A 133 -17.73 -4.54 7.90
C TYR A 133 -19.10 -5.17 7.74
N THR A 134 -20.06 -4.78 8.59
CA THR A 134 -21.42 -5.34 8.56
C THR A 134 -22.29 -4.78 7.44
N ASN A 135 -21.87 -3.68 6.81
CA ASN A 135 -22.51 -3.07 5.65
C ASN A 135 -21.49 -2.21 4.87
N ASP A 136 -21.86 -1.83 3.65
CA ASP A 136 -21.01 -1.04 2.75
C ASP A 136 -20.75 0.39 3.23
N GLU A 137 -21.65 0.97 4.03
CA GLU A 137 -21.50 2.34 4.53
C GLU A 137 -20.36 2.45 5.55
N ILE A 138 -20.21 1.46 6.44
CA ILE A 138 -19.06 1.40 7.35
C ILE A 138 -17.76 1.27 6.55
N ALA A 139 -17.73 0.40 5.54
CA ALA A 139 -16.56 0.25 4.67
C ALA A 139 -16.24 1.53 3.92
N LYS A 140 -17.25 2.21 3.37
CA LYS A 140 -17.11 3.48 2.67
C LYS A 140 -16.49 4.56 3.56
N ASN A 141 -16.91 4.67 4.82
CA ASN A 141 -16.35 5.65 5.76
C ASN A 141 -14.86 5.41 6.02
N ASP A 142 -14.47 4.16 6.23
CA ASP A 142 -13.07 3.77 6.43
C ASP A 142 -12.22 3.98 5.16
N ILE A 143 -12.78 3.71 3.98
CA ILE A 143 -12.14 3.98 2.69
C ILE A 143 -11.90 5.48 2.53
N ILE A 144 -12.90 6.32 2.82
CA ILE A 144 -12.78 7.79 2.75
C ILE A 144 -11.72 8.29 3.74
N LEU A 145 -11.74 7.79 4.97
CA LEU A 145 -10.73 8.12 5.99
C LEU A 145 -9.33 7.80 5.49
N LEU A 146 -9.10 6.59 4.99
CA LEU A 146 -7.78 6.19 4.52
C LEU A 146 -7.34 6.99 3.28
N LEU A 147 -8.25 7.32 2.35
CA LEU A 147 -7.93 8.18 1.21
C LEU A 147 -7.52 9.59 1.64
N ASN A 148 -8.22 10.19 2.61
CA ASN A 148 -7.84 11.50 3.15
C ASN A 148 -6.42 11.47 3.75
N GLU A 149 -6.09 10.43 4.51
CA GLU A 149 -4.76 10.29 5.10
C GLU A 149 -3.68 10.01 4.04
N ILE A 150 -3.99 9.22 3.00
CA ILE A 150 -3.08 9.03 1.86
C ILE A 150 -2.77 10.39 1.19
N GLU A 151 -3.79 11.17 0.87
CA GLU A 151 -3.66 12.48 0.22
C GLU A 151 -2.86 13.46 1.09
N LYS A 152 -3.15 13.50 2.40
CA LYS A 152 -2.43 14.29 3.40
C LYS A 152 -0.95 13.89 3.46
N ILE A 153 -0.64 12.59 3.55
CA ILE A 153 0.76 12.14 3.59
C ILE A 153 1.46 12.48 2.28
N LEU A 154 0.84 12.23 1.12
CA LEU A 154 1.37 12.60 -0.20
C LEU A 154 1.72 14.09 -0.32
N SER A 155 0.94 14.97 0.30
CA SER A 155 1.20 16.42 0.28
C SER A 155 2.54 16.80 0.91
N THR A 156 3.10 15.95 1.78
CA THR A 156 4.43 16.18 2.39
C THR A 156 5.60 15.75 1.49
N TYR A 157 5.31 15.06 0.37
CA TYR A 157 6.28 14.61 -0.63
C TYR A 157 6.09 15.30 -2.00
N SER A 158 5.22 16.31 -2.06
CA SER A 158 4.88 17.09 -3.27
C SER A 158 5.86 18.21 -3.54
#